data_AF-A0A7J9F4A4-F1
#
_entry.id   AF-A0A7J9F4A4-F1
#
_cell.length_a   1.000
_cell.length_b   1.000
_cell.length_c   1.000
_cell.angle_alpha   90.00
_cell.angle_beta   90.00
_cell.angle_gamma   90.00
#
_symmetry.space_group_name_H-M   'P 1'
#
loop_
_entity.id
_entity.type
_entity.pdbx_description
1 polymer ?
#
loop_
_entity_poly.entity_id
_entity_poly.type
_entity_poly.pdbx_seq_one_letter_code
_entity_poly.pdbx_strand_id
1 'polypeptide(L)'
;GYNLTVNSDDTWVYLSTDGAVAKDSGYATTRGVALNKGYRRIIIMTDNLEVVQILIDMDLEDSGITVLQRTHHILQSKGEWRIKHIQEIRIW
;
A
#
# COMPACT_ATOMS: atom_id res chain seq x y z
N GLY A 1 30.83 -4.60 25.06
CA GLY A 1 29.94 -5.22 24.06
C GLY A 1 28.56 -4.67 24.30
N TYR A 2 27.95 -4.03 23.30
CA TYR A 2 26.57 -3.59 23.40
C TYR A 2 25.65 -4.75 22.99
N ASN A 3 24.74 -5.13 23.88
CA ASN A 3 23.68 -6.09 23.59
C ASN A 3 22.62 -5.37 22.73
N LEU A 4 22.50 -5.78 21.46
CA LEU A 4 21.35 -5.47 20.64
C LEU A 4 20.26 -6.48 20.95
N THR A 5 19.37 -6.16 21.90
CA THR A 5 18.07 -6.80 22.03
C THR A 5 17.23 -6.37 20.82
N VAL A 6 17.30 -7.14 19.73
CA VAL A 6 16.38 -6.98 18.59
C VAL A 6 15.01 -7.44 19.08
N ASN A 7 14.14 -6.49 19.37
CA ASN A 7 12.75 -6.75 19.74
C ASN A 7 12.05 -7.34 18.51
N SER A 8 11.50 -8.56 18.61
CA SER A 8 10.86 -9.26 17.47
C SER A 8 9.61 -8.55 16.95
N ASP A 9 9.13 -7.56 17.70
CA ASP A 9 7.94 -6.76 17.42
C ASP A 9 8.16 -5.71 16.33
N ASP A 10 9.35 -5.59 15.71
CA ASP A 10 9.68 -4.59 14.67
C ASP A 10 9.50 -5.03 13.20
N THR A 11 8.80 -6.14 12.98
CA THR A 11 8.59 -6.67 11.64
C THR A 11 7.45 -5.96 10.90
N TRP A 12 7.74 -5.38 9.73
CA TRP A 12 6.76 -4.79 8.80
C TRP A 12 6.43 -5.77 7.68
N VAL A 13 5.15 -5.80 7.26
CA VAL A 13 4.72 -6.54 6.07
C VAL A 13 4.75 -5.61 4.87
N TYR A 14 5.43 -6.04 3.81
CA TYR A 14 5.45 -5.32 2.53
C TYR A 14 4.32 -5.83 1.65
N LEU A 15 3.48 -4.90 1.19
CA LEU A 15 2.45 -5.12 0.20
C LEU A 15 2.87 -4.38 -1.09
N SER A 16 3.06 -5.15 -2.16
CA SER A 16 3.28 -4.61 -3.51
C SER A 16 2.07 -4.91 -4.37
N THR A 17 1.58 -3.90 -5.07
CA THR A 17 0.39 -3.97 -5.92
C THR A 17 0.68 -3.35 -7.27
N ASP A 18 0.13 -3.95 -8.33
CA ASP A 18 0.20 -3.45 -9.71
C ASP A 18 -1.21 -3.49 -10.31
N GLY A 19 -1.48 -2.60 -11.26
CA GLY A 19 -2.74 -2.48 -11.96
C GLY A 19 -2.54 -2.21 -13.44
N ALA A 20 -3.27 -2.94 -14.29
CA ALA A 20 -3.24 -2.75 -15.73
C ALA A 20 -4.64 -2.41 -16.25
N VAL A 21 -4.73 -1.45 -17.18
CA VAL A 21 -5.97 -1.05 -17.85
C VAL A 21 -5.85 -1.27 -19.35
N ALA A 22 -6.75 -2.06 -19.91
CA ALA A 22 -6.84 -2.26 -21.36
C ALA A 22 -7.45 -1.02 -22.01
N LYS A 23 -6.60 -0.26 -22.73
CA LYS A 23 -6.94 1.02 -23.36
C LYS A 23 -8.24 1.00 -24.18
N ASP A 24 -8.49 -0.08 -24.90
CA ASP A 24 -9.56 -0.13 -25.92
C ASP A 24 -10.90 -0.63 -25.37
N SER A 25 -10.90 -1.19 -24.16
CA SER A 25 -12.11 -1.79 -23.55
C SER A 25 -12.45 -1.18 -22.19
N GLY A 26 -11.52 -0.44 -21.58
CA GLY A 26 -11.66 0.06 -20.22
C GLY A 26 -11.60 -1.04 -19.16
N TYR A 27 -11.31 -2.29 -19.53
CA TYR A 27 -11.14 -3.36 -18.55
C TYR A 27 -9.87 -3.13 -17.72
N ALA A 28 -10.05 -3.05 -16.41
CA ALA A 28 -8.96 -2.94 -15.45
C ALA A 28 -8.78 -4.25 -14.68
N THR A 29 -7.53 -4.64 -14.44
CA THR A 29 -7.18 -5.74 -13.54
C THR A 29 -6.18 -5.24 -12.50
N THR A 30 -6.28 -5.76 -11.28
CA THR A 30 -5.32 -5.47 -10.21
C THR A 30 -4.69 -6.76 -9.74
N ARG A 31 -3.42 -6.70 -9.33
CA ARG A 31 -2.69 -7.82 -8.73
C ARG A 31 -1.92 -7.32 -7.51
N GLY A 32 -1.85 -8.13 -6.47
CA GLY A 32 -1.07 -7.81 -5.28
C GLY A 32 -0.46 -9.05 -4.65
N VAL A 33 0.70 -8.89 -4.02
CA VAL A 33 1.36 -9.95 -3.24
C VAL A 33 1.62 -9.41 -1.84
N ALA A 34 1.14 -10.15 -0.83
CA ALA A 34 1.35 -9.85 0.58
C ALA A 34 2.20 -10.96 1.23
N LEU A 35 3.31 -10.58 1.84
CA LEU A 35 4.14 -11.49 2.64
C LEU A 35 3.80 -11.34 4.12
N ASN A 36 2.69 -11.94 4.55
CA ASN A 36 2.19 -11.82 5.93
C ASN A 36 2.65 -12.99 6.81
N LYS A 37 3.27 -12.71 7.97
CA LYS A 37 3.52 -13.71 9.04
C LYS A 37 2.79 -13.38 10.36
N GLY A 38 1.64 -12.70 10.30
CA GLY A 38 0.78 -12.41 11.46
C GLY A 38 0.91 -11.01 12.04
N TYR A 39 1.34 -10.02 11.26
CA TYR A 39 1.72 -8.69 11.78
C TYR A 39 0.65 -7.62 11.61
N ARG A 40 0.65 -6.64 12.54
CA ARG A 40 -0.29 -5.49 12.61
C ARG A 40 0.21 -4.22 11.88
N ARG A 41 1.31 -4.31 11.12
CA ARG A 41 1.93 -3.15 10.48
C ARG A 41 2.27 -3.42 9.02
N ILE A 42 1.80 -2.55 8.13
CA ILE A 42 1.82 -2.76 6.69
C ILE A 42 2.48 -1.57 5.99
N ILE A 43 3.39 -1.85 5.06
CA ILE A 43 3.96 -0.88 4.13
C ILE A 43 3.36 -1.14 2.74
N ILE A 44 2.64 -0.16 2.22
CA ILE A 44 2.13 -0.16 0.84
C ILE A 44 3.20 0.48 -0.05
N MET A 45 3.65 -0.26 -1.07
CA MET A 45 4.60 0.22 -2.07
C MET A 45 3.92 0.35 -3.42
N THR A 46 4.07 1.52 -4.06
CA THR A 46 3.53 1.80 -5.39
C THR A 46 4.47 2.70 -6.17
N ASP A 47 4.51 2.51 -7.49
CA ASP A 47 5.19 3.38 -8.44
C ASP A 47 4.30 4.51 -8.97
N ASN A 48 3.02 4.48 -8.63
CA ASN A 48 2.09 5.54 -8.99
C ASN A 48 2.08 6.63 -7.90
N LEU A 49 2.70 7.78 -8.22
CA LEU A 49 2.77 8.93 -7.33
C LEU A 49 1.39 9.53 -7.01
N GLU A 50 0.44 9.51 -7.95
CA GLU A 50 -0.93 10.00 -7.72
C GLU A 50 -1.63 9.16 -6.64
N VAL A 51 -1.44 7.83 -6.69
CA VAL A 51 -1.97 6.93 -5.65
C VAL A 51 -1.37 7.24 -4.29
N VAL A 52 -0.07 7.54 -4.20
CA VAL A 52 0.56 7.94 -2.93
C VAL A 52 -0.06 9.21 -2.38
N GLN A 53 -0.23 10.24 -3.23
CA GLN A 53 -0.80 11.52 -2.83
C GLN A 53 -2.24 11.37 -2.33
N ILE A 54 -3.08 10.66 -3.09
CA ILE A 54 -4.48 10.37 -2.76
C ILE A 54 -4.61 9.65 -1.41
N LEU A 55 -3.73 8.70 -1.13
CA LEU A 55 -3.76 7.93 0.12
C LEU A 55 -3.18 8.69 1.32
N ILE A 56 -2.25 9.62 1.11
CA ILE A 56 -1.68 10.48 2.17
C ILE A 56 -2.62 11.63 2.53
N ASP A 57 -3.21 12.29 1.54
CA ASP A 57 -4.04 13.47 1.76
C ASP A 57 -5.35 13.14 2.47
N MET A 58 -5.74 11.86 2.53
CA MET A 58 -6.86 11.29 3.31
C MET A 58 -8.24 11.95 3.13
N ASP A 59 -8.41 12.91 2.21
CA ASP A 59 -9.70 13.46 1.83
C ASP A 59 -10.45 12.54 0.85
N LEU A 60 -10.59 11.27 1.25
CA LEU A 60 -11.13 10.19 0.41
C LEU A 60 -12.61 9.91 0.66
N GLU A 61 -13.13 10.39 1.79
CA GLU A 61 -14.48 10.09 2.25
C GLU A 61 -15.53 10.68 1.31
N ASP A 62 -15.24 11.84 0.70
CA ASP A 62 -16.13 12.57 -0.21
C ASP A 62 -15.88 12.27 -1.71
N SER A 63 -15.01 11.30 -2.02
CA SER A 63 -14.64 11.00 -3.42
C SER A 63 -15.77 10.39 -4.26
N GLY A 64 -16.87 9.94 -3.64
CA GLY A 64 -17.94 9.18 -4.31
C GLY A 64 -17.52 7.81 -4.87
N ILE A 65 -16.24 7.45 -4.74
CA ILE A 65 -15.64 6.22 -5.27
C ILE A 65 -15.51 5.21 -4.13
N THR A 66 -16.32 4.15 -4.17
CA THR A 66 -16.38 3.13 -3.12
C THR A 66 -15.02 2.49 -2.79
N VAL A 67 -14.13 2.34 -3.78
CA VAL A 67 -12.77 1.78 -3.56
C VAL A 67 -11.92 2.68 -2.67
N LEU A 68 -11.99 4.00 -2.86
CA LEU A 68 -11.23 4.97 -2.08
C LEU A 68 -11.75 5.05 -0.64
N GLN A 69 -13.09 5.06 -0.46
CA GLN A 69 -13.72 5.02 0.86
C GLN A 69 -13.34 3.77 1.67
N ARG A 70 -13.36 2.59 1.02
CA ARG A 70 -12.93 1.34 1.68
C ARG A 70 -11.45 1.37 2.05
N THR A 71 -10.62 1.91 1.16
CA THR A 71 -9.18 2.04 1.41
C THR A 71 -8.92 2.96 2.60
N HIS A 72 -9.63 4.09 2.68
CA HIS A 72 -9.59 5.01 3.81
C HIS A 72 -9.95 4.32 5.13
N HIS A 73 -11.08 3.60 5.19
CA HIS A 73 -11.47 2.86 6.40
C HIS A 73 -10.46 1.76 6.79
N ILE A 74 -9.82 1.11 5.83
CA ILE A 74 -8.77 0.12 6.11
C ILE A 74 -7.53 0.80 6.69
N LEU A 75 -7.08 1.92 6.11
CA LEU A 75 -5.94 2.69 6.62
C LEU A 75 -6.19 3.26 8.04
N GLN A 76 -7.45 3.58 8.36
CA GLN A 76 -7.85 4.01 9.70
C GLN A 76 -8.10 2.85 10.69
N SER A 77 -8.09 1.60 10.22
CA SER A 77 -8.32 0.43 11.08
C SER A 77 -7.15 0.16 12.04
N LYS A 78 -7.37 -0.69 13.05
CA LYS A 78 -6.34 -1.04 14.06
C LYS A 78 -5.11 -1.68 13.40
N GLY A 79 -4.07 -0.89 13.20
CA GLY A 79 -2.77 -1.27 12.64
C GLY A 79 -1.92 -0.02 12.35
N GLU A 80 -0.62 -0.19 12.12
CA GLU A 80 0.22 0.93 11.62
C GLU A 80 0.40 0.79 10.11
N TRP A 81 0.15 1.87 9.38
CA TRP A 81 0.23 1.89 7.92
C TRP A 81 1.29 2.90 7.49
N ARG A 82 2.11 2.51 6.51
CA ARG A 82 3.04 3.42 5.83
C ARG A 82 2.85 3.27 4.33
N ILE A 83 2.82 4.38 3.61
CA ILE A 83 2.74 4.40 2.16
C ILE A 83 4.08 4.91 1.65
N LYS A 84 4.69 4.18 0.71
CA LYS A 84 5.99 4.52 0.15
C LYS A 84 5.91 4.50 -1.37
N HIS A 85 6.25 5.64 -1.97
CA HIS A 85 6.54 5.67 -3.39
C HIS A 85 7.87 4.95 -3.67
N ILE A 86 7.86 4.06 -4.66
CA ILE A 86 9.08 3.46 -5.22
C ILE A 86 9.12 3.80 -6.71
N GLN A 87 10.28 4.16 -7.25
CA GLN A 87 10.41 4.24 -8.70
C GLN A 87 10.34 2.83 -9.28
N GLU A 88 9.53 2.63 -10.31
CA GLU A 88 9.54 1.39 -11.09
C GLU A 88 10.97 1.18 -11.63
N ILE A 89 11.67 0.15 -11.15
CA ILE A 89 12.94 -0.25 -11.75
C ILE A 89 12.59 -0.99 -13.04
N ARG A 90 12.61 -0.26 -14.16
CA ARG A 90 12.65 -0.85 -15.49
C ARG A 90 13.97 -1.60 -15.65
N ILE A 91 13.95 -2.90 -15.35
CA ILE A 91 15.03 -3.81 -15.73
C ILE A 91 14.87 -4.06 -17.23
N TRP A 92 15.71 -3.39 -18.03
CA TRP A 92 16.01 -3.75 -19.42
C TRP A 92 17.50 -4.10 -19.49
#